data_AF-U7TRD8-F1
#
_entry.id   AF-U7TRD8-F1
#
_cell.length_a   1.000
_cell.length_b   1.000
_cell.length_c   1.000
_cell.angle_alpha   90.00
_cell.angle_beta   90.00
_cell.angle_gamma   90.00
#
_symmetry.space_group_name_H-M   'P 1'
#
loop_
_entity.id
_entity.type
_entity.pdbx_description
1 polymer ?
#
loop_
_entity_poly.entity_id
_entity_poly.type
_entity_poly.pdbx_seq_one_letter_code
_entity_poly.pdbx_strand_id
1 'polypeptide(L)'
;MFYIYSKEKKSKLTFTVNLTAEEVKQFMGNNLFLDYPELNPNDYIVIERNEAFKYPTYDVVTNSIREMSRDELIEEDIEIQLVPGEYIENKKLKFIPQPSNYHTWNTGTHNWDINMEDVKRTFRHKFREILLDKMFGSYEHDGKIFQMKEYDEINFMRVKMALDIAGETEDYNVIKKALETLGISVNKELEEKIKGAMKIGKLKQFLKSLNTQWRLKDNSVVPISLGDLNQVYFSWILRVIAAQNKYTAITKKIRDVETVKELEAIEWE
;
A
#
# COMPACT_ATOMS: atom_id res chain seq x y z
N MET A 1 -19.27 0.25 -44.59
CA MET A 1 -19.37 -1.02 -45.35
C MET A 1 -20.65 -1.71 -44.95
N PHE A 2 -21.36 -2.33 -45.90
CA PHE A 2 -22.59 -3.07 -45.60
C PHE A 2 -22.28 -4.55 -45.34
N TYR A 3 -22.88 -5.08 -44.28
CA TYR A 3 -22.85 -6.50 -43.91
C TYR A 3 -24.27 -7.06 -44.03
N ILE A 4 -24.41 -8.21 -44.71
CA ILE A 4 -25.71 -8.82 -45.00
C ILE A 4 -25.80 -10.17 -44.27
N TYR A 5 -26.73 -10.27 -43.32
CA TYR A 5 -26.85 -11.40 -42.39
C TYR A 5 -28.20 -12.11 -42.54
N SER A 6 -28.22 -13.45 -42.42
CA SER A 6 -29.45 -14.26 -42.43
C SER A 6 -30.29 -14.10 -41.15
N LYS A 7 -31.63 -14.16 -41.29
CA LYS A 7 -32.60 -14.07 -40.19
C LYS A 7 -32.77 -15.37 -39.39
N GLU A 8 -31.69 -15.84 -38.77
CA GLU A 8 -31.67 -17.04 -37.91
C GLU A 8 -30.89 -16.77 -36.60
N LYS A 9 -31.13 -17.57 -35.54
CA LYS A 9 -30.52 -17.34 -34.20
C LYS A 9 -28.98 -17.38 -34.25
N LYS A 10 -28.40 -18.36 -34.95
CA LYS A 10 -26.97 -18.39 -35.31
C LYS A 10 -26.78 -17.72 -36.68
N SER A 11 -26.96 -16.40 -36.74
CA SER A 11 -26.98 -15.65 -38.00
C SER A 11 -25.67 -15.84 -38.79
N LYS A 12 -25.75 -15.91 -40.11
CA LYS A 12 -24.58 -16.08 -40.97
C LYS A 12 -24.32 -14.81 -41.76
N LEU A 13 -23.09 -14.29 -41.70
CA LEU A 13 -22.64 -13.27 -42.64
C LEU A 13 -22.63 -13.92 -44.03
N THR A 14 -23.51 -13.46 -44.90
CA THR A 14 -23.75 -14.07 -46.22
C THR A 14 -22.84 -13.43 -47.27
N PHE A 15 -22.78 -12.09 -47.29
CA PHE A 15 -21.82 -11.32 -48.08
C PHE A 15 -21.62 -9.91 -47.48
N THR A 16 -20.68 -9.16 -48.04
CA THR A 16 -20.38 -7.77 -47.69
C THR A 16 -20.28 -6.90 -48.93
N VAL A 17 -20.78 -5.67 -48.85
CA VAL A 17 -20.62 -4.67 -49.92
C VAL A 17 -19.72 -3.55 -49.41
N ASN A 18 -18.46 -3.56 -49.85
CA ASN A 18 -17.43 -2.59 -49.47
C ASN A 18 -17.54 -1.27 -50.25
N LEU A 19 -18.70 -0.64 -50.15
CA LEU A 19 -19.03 0.67 -50.70
C LEU A 19 -19.66 1.52 -49.60
N THR A 20 -19.65 2.84 -49.78
CA THR A 20 -20.44 3.82 -49.02
C THR A 20 -21.89 3.88 -49.52
N ALA A 21 -22.80 4.45 -48.73
CA ALA A 21 -24.18 4.66 -49.14
C ALA A 21 -24.33 5.49 -50.44
N GLU A 22 -23.42 6.44 -50.71
CA GLU A 22 -23.43 7.24 -51.94
C GLU A 22 -23.02 6.42 -53.16
N GLU A 23 -21.98 5.59 -53.03
CA GLU A 23 -21.52 4.68 -54.09
C GLU A 23 -22.55 3.59 -54.39
N VAL A 24 -23.21 3.02 -53.38
CA VAL A 24 -24.32 2.06 -53.56
C VAL A 24 -25.49 2.70 -54.31
N LYS A 25 -25.78 3.98 -54.04
CA LYS A 25 -26.80 4.75 -54.79
C LYS A 25 -26.38 5.01 -56.24
N GLN A 26 -25.11 5.36 -56.47
CA GLN A 26 -24.58 5.72 -57.79
C GLN A 26 -24.35 4.51 -58.71
N PHE A 27 -23.79 3.42 -58.20
CA PHE A 27 -23.36 2.27 -59.00
C PHE A 27 -24.31 1.08 -58.93
N MET A 28 -25.01 0.88 -57.81
CA MET A 28 -25.96 -0.24 -57.62
C MET A 28 -27.44 0.20 -57.63
N GLY A 29 -27.73 1.50 -57.80
CA GLY A 29 -29.10 2.02 -57.83
C GLY A 29 -29.88 1.79 -56.53
N ASN A 30 -29.21 1.79 -55.38
CA ASN A 30 -29.70 1.35 -54.06
C ASN A 30 -29.97 -0.16 -53.91
N ASN A 31 -29.72 -1.01 -54.92
CA ASN A 31 -29.90 -2.45 -54.81
C ASN A 31 -28.61 -3.16 -54.34
N LEU A 32 -28.48 -3.38 -53.04
CA LEU A 32 -27.37 -4.14 -52.44
C LEU A 32 -27.33 -5.64 -52.82
N PHE A 33 -28.36 -6.17 -53.47
CA PHE A 33 -28.46 -7.57 -53.92
C PHE A 33 -28.29 -7.70 -55.44
N LEU A 34 -27.77 -6.68 -56.12
CA LEU A 34 -27.63 -6.67 -57.59
C LEU A 34 -26.81 -7.86 -58.13
N ASP A 35 -25.73 -8.21 -57.43
CA ASP A 35 -24.83 -9.32 -57.78
C ASP A 35 -25.29 -10.69 -57.22
N TYR A 36 -26.40 -10.72 -56.48
CA TYR A 36 -26.98 -11.91 -55.82
C TYR A 36 -28.49 -12.04 -56.10
N PRO A 37 -28.95 -12.04 -57.37
CA PRO A 37 -30.37 -12.02 -57.74
C PRO A 37 -31.14 -13.30 -57.36
N GLU A 38 -30.44 -14.37 -57.00
CA GLU A 38 -31.03 -15.61 -56.47
C GLU A 38 -31.45 -15.52 -54.99
N LEU A 39 -31.01 -14.48 -54.28
CA LEU A 39 -31.35 -14.26 -52.87
C LEU A 39 -32.58 -13.35 -52.72
N ASN A 40 -33.53 -13.76 -51.87
CA ASN A 40 -34.67 -12.94 -51.49
C ASN A 40 -34.26 -11.93 -50.40
N PRO A 41 -34.26 -10.60 -50.65
CA PRO A 41 -33.79 -9.61 -49.68
C PRO A 41 -34.56 -9.60 -48.36
N ASN A 42 -35.81 -10.10 -48.34
CA ASN A 42 -36.64 -10.15 -47.14
C ASN A 42 -36.12 -11.12 -46.06
N ASP A 43 -35.32 -12.12 -46.45
CA ASP A 43 -34.80 -13.15 -45.54
C ASP A 43 -33.50 -12.73 -44.82
N TYR A 44 -33.04 -11.51 -45.09
CA TYR A 44 -31.79 -10.94 -44.58
C TYR A 44 -32.01 -9.63 -43.82
N ILE A 45 -31.01 -9.24 -43.03
CA ILE A 45 -30.85 -7.91 -42.47
C ILE A 45 -29.56 -7.30 -43.02
N VAL A 46 -29.66 -6.07 -43.53
CA VAL A 46 -28.54 -5.23 -43.99
C VAL A 46 -28.16 -4.27 -42.88
N ILE A 47 -26.88 -4.22 -42.52
CA ILE A 47 -26.34 -3.30 -41.51
C ILE A 47 -25.07 -2.62 -42.03
N GLU A 48 -25.02 -1.28 -41.95
CA GLU A 48 -23.81 -0.51 -42.23
C GLU A 48 -22.94 -0.37 -40.98
N ARG A 49 -21.71 -0.90 -41.02
CA ARG A 49 -20.71 -0.80 -39.95
C ARG A 49 -19.29 -0.70 -40.53
N ASN A 50 -18.32 -0.50 -39.64
CA ASN A 50 -16.88 -0.61 -39.92
C ASN A 50 -16.34 -2.03 -39.70
N GLU A 51 -17.00 -2.80 -38.81
CA GLU A 51 -16.59 -4.13 -38.39
C GLU A 51 -17.81 -5.05 -38.26
N ALA A 52 -17.60 -6.36 -38.46
CA ALA A 52 -18.61 -7.38 -38.31
C ALA A 52 -18.95 -7.62 -36.82
N PHE A 53 -20.16 -8.12 -36.55
CA PHE A 53 -20.43 -8.87 -35.32
C PHE A 53 -19.58 -10.15 -35.29
N LYS A 54 -19.09 -10.56 -34.11
CA LYS A 54 -18.26 -11.78 -33.95
C LYS A 54 -19.14 -13.02 -33.83
N TYR A 55 -20.23 -12.90 -33.09
CA TYR A 55 -21.30 -13.88 -32.91
C TYR A 55 -22.66 -13.18 -33.15
N PRO A 56 -23.04 -12.94 -34.42
CA PRO A 56 -24.31 -12.31 -34.75
C PRO A 56 -25.52 -13.22 -34.42
N THR A 57 -26.56 -12.61 -33.86
CA THR A 57 -27.89 -13.21 -33.65
C THR A 57 -28.99 -12.27 -34.16
N TYR A 58 -30.04 -12.86 -34.73
CA TYR A 58 -31.21 -12.14 -35.24
C TYR A 58 -32.24 -11.95 -34.12
N ASP A 59 -32.46 -10.69 -33.76
CA ASP A 59 -33.47 -10.30 -32.80
C ASP A 59 -34.82 -10.07 -33.50
N VAL A 60 -35.77 -10.96 -33.23
CA VAL A 60 -37.11 -10.94 -33.83
C VAL A 60 -37.96 -9.75 -33.31
N VAL A 61 -37.68 -9.24 -32.11
CA VAL A 61 -38.47 -8.17 -31.49
C VAL A 61 -38.12 -6.82 -32.10
N THR A 62 -36.85 -6.58 -32.39
CA THR A 62 -36.37 -5.35 -33.05
C THR A 62 -36.16 -5.50 -34.55
N ASN A 63 -36.33 -6.70 -35.12
CA ASN A 63 -36.05 -7.03 -36.53
C ASN A 63 -34.65 -6.56 -36.96
N SER A 64 -33.63 -6.93 -36.19
CA SER A 64 -32.24 -6.48 -36.38
C SER A 64 -31.23 -7.56 -36.02
N ILE A 65 -29.97 -7.41 -36.43
CA ILE A 65 -28.87 -8.24 -35.90
C ILE A 65 -28.21 -7.52 -34.73
N ARG A 66 -27.85 -8.28 -33.70
CA ARG A 66 -26.98 -7.84 -32.60
C ARG A 66 -25.92 -8.89 -32.31
N GLU A 67 -24.98 -8.57 -31.43
CA GLU A 67 -24.07 -9.57 -30.84
C GLU A 67 -24.88 -10.47 -29.89
N MET A 68 -24.50 -11.75 -29.80
CA MET A 68 -25.02 -12.65 -28.76
C MET A 68 -24.59 -12.19 -27.37
N SER A 69 -25.53 -12.26 -26.42
CA SER A 69 -25.25 -12.14 -25.00
C SER A 69 -24.44 -13.35 -24.49
N ARG A 70 -23.79 -13.22 -23.33
CA ARG A 70 -22.98 -14.31 -22.75
C ARG A 70 -23.81 -15.57 -22.46
N ASP A 71 -25.08 -15.42 -22.08
CA ASP A 71 -25.99 -16.55 -21.88
C ASP A 71 -26.37 -17.22 -23.22
N GLU A 72 -26.63 -16.46 -24.28
CA GLU A 72 -26.86 -17.02 -25.63
C GLU A 72 -25.61 -17.76 -26.15
N LEU A 73 -24.40 -17.26 -25.89
CA LEU A 73 -23.16 -17.97 -26.23
C LEU A 73 -23.07 -19.33 -25.51
N ILE A 74 -23.43 -19.39 -24.22
CA ILE A 74 -23.45 -20.64 -23.44
C ILE A 74 -24.55 -21.60 -23.92
N GLU A 75 -25.76 -21.10 -24.22
CA GLU A 75 -26.83 -21.93 -24.82
C GLU A 75 -26.36 -22.61 -26.11
N GLU A 76 -25.61 -21.88 -26.92
CA GLU A 76 -25.15 -22.26 -28.25
C GLU A 76 -23.82 -23.04 -28.27
N ASP A 77 -23.30 -23.44 -27.10
CA ASP A 77 -22.03 -24.17 -26.89
C ASP A 77 -20.78 -23.42 -27.37
N ILE A 78 -20.79 -22.09 -27.28
CA ILE A 78 -19.66 -21.22 -27.64
C ILE A 78 -18.88 -20.86 -26.36
N GLU A 79 -17.57 -21.11 -26.37
CA GLU A 79 -16.69 -20.81 -25.24
C GLU A 79 -16.62 -19.29 -24.97
N ILE A 80 -16.77 -18.92 -23.70
CA ILE A 80 -16.64 -17.54 -23.22
C ILE A 80 -15.50 -17.43 -22.20
N GLN A 81 -14.83 -16.28 -22.18
CA GLN A 81 -13.94 -15.94 -21.08
C GLN A 81 -14.77 -15.68 -19.81
N LEU A 82 -14.39 -16.33 -18.71
CA LEU A 82 -14.95 -16.16 -17.37
C LEU A 82 -14.03 -15.26 -16.53
N VAL A 83 -14.61 -14.44 -15.65
CA VAL A 83 -13.85 -13.66 -14.65
C VAL A 83 -13.86 -14.36 -13.27
N PRO A 84 -12.96 -14.01 -12.34
CA PRO A 84 -12.96 -14.58 -10.99
C PRO A 84 -14.33 -14.49 -10.30
N GLY A 85 -14.80 -15.62 -9.78
CA GLY A 85 -16.14 -15.79 -9.20
C GLY A 85 -17.18 -16.34 -10.18
N GLU A 86 -16.92 -16.35 -11.50
CA GLU A 86 -17.83 -16.93 -12.48
C GLU A 86 -17.55 -18.41 -12.77
N TYR A 87 -18.62 -19.16 -13.00
CA TYR A 87 -18.58 -20.53 -13.54
C TYR A 87 -19.83 -20.85 -14.38
N ILE A 88 -19.76 -21.92 -15.17
CA ILE A 88 -20.89 -22.41 -15.97
C ILE A 88 -21.38 -23.74 -15.38
N GLU A 89 -22.68 -23.86 -15.16
CA GLU A 89 -23.30 -25.09 -14.66
C GLU A 89 -24.67 -25.25 -15.33
N ASN A 90 -24.96 -26.45 -15.89
CA ASN A 90 -26.24 -26.75 -16.54
C ASN A 90 -26.65 -25.72 -17.63
N LYS A 91 -25.67 -25.32 -18.48
CA LYS A 91 -25.78 -24.25 -19.49
C LYS A 91 -26.24 -22.88 -18.95
N LYS A 92 -25.93 -22.56 -17.69
CA LYS A 92 -26.17 -21.21 -17.12
C LYS A 92 -24.91 -20.64 -16.53
N LEU A 93 -24.68 -19.35 -16.77
CA LEU A 93 -23.66 -18.59 -16.06
C LEU A 93 -24.09 -18.43 -14.59
N LYS A 94 -23.15 -18.63 -13.68
CA LYS A 94 -23.31 -18.41 -12.24
C LYS A 94 -22.15 -17.55 -11.73
N PHE A 95 -22.43 -16.77 -10.70
CA PHE A 95 -21.47 -15.87 -10.07
C PHE A 95 -21.50 -16.02 -8.54
N ILE A 96 -20.32 -16.16 -7.94
CA ILE A 96 -20.11 -16.17 -6.49
C ILE A 96 -19.26 -14.93 -6.14
N PRO A 97 -19.78 -13.96 -5.38
CA PRO A 97 -19.04 -12.75 -5.03
C PRO A 97 -17.81 -13.07 -4.18
N GLN A 98 -16.72 -12.33 -4.40
CA GLN A 98 -15.47 -12.49 -3.65
C GLN A 98 -15.68 -12.13 -2.16
N PRO A 99 -15.38 -13.02 -1.19
CA PRO A 99 -15.63 -12.74 0.23
C PRO A 99 -14.73 -11.64 0.80
N SER A 100 -13.50 -11.53 0.29
CA SER A 100 -12.58 -10.40 0.54
C SER A 100 -11.43 -10.42 -0.47
N ASN A 101 -10.71 -9.31 -0.60
CA ASN A 101 -9.56 -9.12 -1.49
C ASN A 101 -8.38 -10.10 -1.27
N TYR A 102 -8.44 -10.94 -0.24
CA TYR A 102 -7.45 -11.96 0.10
C TYR A 102 -7.80 -13.37 -0.42
N HIS A 103 -8.99 -13.55 -1.02
CA HIS A 103 -9.41 -14.82 -1.60
C HIS A 103 -9.07 -14.89 -3.10
N THR A 104 -8.63 -16.05 -3.55
CA THR A 104 -8.33 -16.37 -4.96
C THR A 104 -9.41 -17.30 -5.51
N TRP A 105 -9.87 -17.06 -6.75
CA TRP A 105 -10.87 -17.93 -7.38
C TRP A 105 -10.23 -19.23 -7.88
N ASN A 106 -10.77 -20.36 -7.44
CA ASN A 106 -10.40 -21.68 -7.92
C ASN A 106 -11.39 -22.14 -9.00
N THR A 107 -10.96 -22.06 -10.26
CA THR A 107 -11.76 -22.44 -11.43
C THR A 107 -12.06 -23.94 -11.52
N GLY A 108 -11.31 -24.80 -10.82
CA GLY A 108 -11.54 -26.25 -10.80
C GLY A 108 -12.53 -26.71 -9.74
N THR A 109 -12.70 -25.96 -8.65
CA THR A 109 -13.64 -26.27 -7.55
C THR A 109 -14.84 -25.32 -7.49
N HIS A 110 -14.82 -24.23 -8.25
CA HIS A 110 -15.78 -23.11 -8.19
C HIS A 110 -15.91 -22.51 -6.77
N ASN A 111 -14.80 -22.44 -6.04
CA ASN A 111 -14.73 -21.87 -4.70
C ASN A 111 -13.69 -20.75 -4.59
N TRP A 112 -13.82 -19.96 -3.52
CA TRP A 112 -12.88 -18.91 -3.15
C TRP A 112 -11.89 -19.44 -2.11
N ASP A 113 -10.68 -19.79 -2.57
CA ASP A 113 -9.60 -20.31 -1.72
C ASP A 113 -8.85 -19.17 -1.02
N ILE A 114 -8.31 -19.44 0.18
CA ILE A 114 -7.55 -18.46 0.97
C ILE A 114 -6.40 -19.11 1.75
N ASN A 115 -5.18 -18.57 1.59
CA ASN A 115 -4.04 -18.94 2.44
C ASN A 115 -3.94 -18.00 3.64
N MET A 116 -4.62 -18.37 4.74
CA MET A 116 -4.65 -17.54 5.95
C MET A 116 -3.27 -17.22 6.54
N GLU A 117 -2.22 -18.03 6.33
CA GLU A 117 -0.86 -17.66 6.80
C GLU A 117 -0.17 -16.61 5.94
N ASP A 118 -0.47 -16.53 4.64
CA ASP A 118 -0.02 -15.43 3.78
C ASP A 118 -0.74 -14.12 4.15
N VAL A 119 -2.03 -14.20 4.49
CA VAL A 119 -2.80 -13.03 5.00
C VAL A 119 -2.26 -12.60 6.36
N LYS A 120 -2.11 -13.52 7.33
CA LYS A 120 -1.49 -13.23 8.63
C LYS A 120 -0.07 -12.66 8.47
N ARG A 121 0.74 -13.16 7.53
CA ARG A 121 2.06 -12.56 7.19
C ARG A 121 1.91 -11.12 6.70
N THR A 122 0.98 -10.85 5.79
CA THR A 122 0.70 -9.51 5.26
C THR A 122 0.32 -8.51 6.36
N PHE A 123 -0.56 -8.90 7.29
CA PHE A 123 -0.89 -8.09 8.46
C PHE A 123 0.31 -7.88 9.39
N ARG A 124 1.13 -8.91 9.66
CA ARG A 124 2.40 -8.76 10.43
C ARG A 124 3.32 -7.70 9.79
N HIS A 125 3.45 -7.65 8.46
CA HIS A 125 4.21 -6.60 7.78
C HIS A 125 3.59 -5.21 7.95
N LYS A 126 2.27 -5.04 7.77
CA LYS A 126 1.56 -3.76 7.99
C LYS A 126 1.89 -3.13 9.35
N PHE A 127 1.88 -3.91 10.43
CA PHE A 127 2.22 -3.41 11.77
C PHE A 127 3.71 -3.29 12.04
N ARG A 128 4.56 -4.03 11.30
CA ARG A 128 6.02 -3.89 11.40
C ARG A 128 6.48 -2.53 10.89
N GLU A 129 5.92 -2.03 9.78
CA GLU A 129 6.26 -0.68 9.30
C GLU A 129 5.85 0.41 10.30
N ILE A 130 4.70 0.24 10.97
CA ILE A 130 4.24 1.12 12.06
C ILE A 130 5.16 1.03 13.29
N LEU A 131 5.75 -0.13 13.58
CA LEU A 131 6.79 -0.27 14.61
C LEU A 131 8.08 0.44 14.19
N LEU A 132 8.53 0.28 12.94
CA LEU A 132 9.77 0.89 12.43
C LEU A 132 9.71 2.42 12.47
N ASP A 133 8.57 3.03 12.08
CA ASP A 133 8.33 4.46 12.28
C ASP A 133 8.42 4.86 13.76
N LYS A 134 7.78 4.11 14.67
CA LYS A 134 7.83 4.40 16.11
C LYS A 134 9.19 4.13 16.76
N MET A 135 10.09 3.40 16.09
CA MET A 135 11.49 3.29 16.47
C MET A 135 12.30 4.47 15.94
N PHE A 136 12.48 4.56 14.62
CA PHE A 136 13.46 5.45 13.96
C PHE A 136 12.90 6.81 13.51
N GLY A 137 11.59 7.02 13.65
CA GLY A 137 10.94 8.31 13.45
C GLY A 137 11.33 9.33 14.51
N SER A 138 11.29 10.62 14.15
CA SER A 138 11.65 11.74 15.02
C SER A 138 10.88 11.72 16.36
N TYR A 139 11.46 12.31 17.41
CA TYR A 139 10.85 12.32 18.74
C TYR A 139 10.57 13.75 19.19
N GLU A 140 9.34 14.02 19.62
CA GLU A 140 8.96 15.29 20.23
C GLU A 140 9.11 15.19 21.76
N HIS A 141 9.73 16.21 22.35
CA HIS A 141 9.85 16.37 23.80
C HIS A 141 9.84 17.87 24.12
N ASP A 142 8.96 18.32 25.01
CA ASP A 142 8.78 19.73 25.39
C ASP A 142 8.73 20.70 24.20
N GLY A 143 7.90 20.38 23.21
CA GLY A 143 7.71 21.18 21.97
C GLY A 143 8.90 21.20 21.01
N LYS A 144 9.95 20.41 21.26
CA LYS A 144 11.16 20.34 20.42
C LYS A 144 11.20 18.99 19.70
N ILE A 145 11.50 19.00 18.40
CA ILE A 145 11.56 17.78 17.60
C ILE A 145 13.02 17.35 17.40
N PHE A 146 13.40 16.30 18.12
CA PHE A 146 14.71 15.67 18.03
C PHE A 146 14.76 14.67 16.87
N GLN A 147 15.87 14.68 16.13
CA GLN A 147 16.16 13.66 15.12
C GLN A 147 16.66 12.39 15.81
N MET A 148 16.05 11.24 15.49
CA MET A 148 16.28 9.94 16.13
C MET A 148 16.49 8.84 15.09
N LYS A 149 17.26 9.12 14.02
CA LYS A 149 17.70 8.06 13.10
C LYS A 149 18.85 7.29 13.75
N GLU A 150 19.19 6.14 13.20
CA GLU A 150 20.27 5.25 13.66
C GLU A 150 21.59 5.98 13.97
N TYR A 151 22.03 6.91 13.10
CA TYR A 151 23.24 7.72 13.33
C TYR A 151 23.08 8.86 14.35
N ASP A 152 21.85 9.28 14.66
CA ASP A 152 21.57 10.33 15.66
C ASP A 152 21.51 9.76 17.08
N GLU A 153 20.94 8.56 17.25
CA GLU A 153 20.86 7.83 18.53
C GLU A 153 22.25 7.68 19.19
N ILE A 154 23.25 7.36 18.36
CA ILE A 154 24.66 7.24 18.76
C ILE A 154 25.17 8.51 19.45
N ASN A 155 24.66 9.69 19.12
CA ASN A 155 25.08 10.94 19.76
C ASN A 155 24.48 11.10 21.17
N PHE A 156 23.24 10.66 21.39
CA PHE A 156 22.67 10.58 22.75
C PHE A 156 23.42 9.54 23.60
N MET A 157 23.71 8.37 23.04
CA MET A 157 24.53 7.35 23.71
C MET A 157 25.92 7.87 24.09
N ARG A 158 26.59 8.59 23.18
CA ARG A 158 27.90 9.22 23.45
C ARG A 158 27.84 10.22 24.60
N VAL A 159 26.82 11.09 24.64
CA VAL A 159 26.63 12.05 25.75
C VAL A 159 26.40 11.30 27.07
N LYS A 160 25.52 10.29 27.07
CA LYS A 160 25.24 9.45 28.24
C LYS A 160 26.51 8.77 28.77
N MET A 161 27.28 8.11 27.88
CA MET A 161 28.53 7.45 28.24
C MET A 161 29.61 8.43 28.73
N ALA A 162 29.74 9.60 28.10
CA ALA A 162 30.69 10.63 28.53
C ALA A 162 30.36 11.16 29.94
N LEU A 163 29.08 11.32 30.27
CA LEU A 163 28.61 11.71 31.61
C LEU A 163 28.77 10.61 32.66
N ASP A 164 28.72 9.34 32.26
CA ASP A 164 29.06 8.24 33.14
C ASP A 164 30.55 8.27 33.49
N ILE A 165 31.41 8.19 32.47
CA ILE A 165 32.88 8.16 32.61
C ILE A 165 33.40 9.42 33.33
N ALA A 166 32.97 10.61 32.91
CA ALA A 166 33.38 11.87 33.54
C ALA A 166 32.71 12.11 34.90
N GLY A 167 31.62 11.40 35.23
CA GLY A 167 31.00 11.45 36.55
C GLY A 167 31.73 10.63 37.61
N GLU A 168 32.61 9.72 37.19
CA GLU A 168 33.32 8.73 38.01
C GLU A 168 34.84 9.00 38.10
N THR A 169 35.34 10.08 37.49
CA THR A 169 36.78 10.42 37.49
C THR A 169 37.20 11.29 38.68
N GLU A 170 38.36 10.96 39.24
CA GLU A 170 38.99 11.73 40.34
C GLU A 170 39.99 12.79 39.84
N ASP A 171 40.38 12.77 38.55
CA ASP A 171 41.30 13.77 37.99
C ASP A 171 40.58 14.96 37.36
N TYR A 172 40.75 16.13 37.99
CA TYR A 172 40.25 17.41 37.49
C TYR A 172 40.74 17.74 36.06
N ASN A 173 41.95 17.35 35.70
CA ASN A 173 42.55 17.68 34.40
C ASN A 173 41.85 16.94 33.25
N VAL A 174 41.38 15.71 33.48
CA VAL A 174 40.55 14.95 32.53
C VAL A 174 39.23 15.67 32.29
N ILE A 175 38.56 16.12 33.35
CA ILE A 175 37.29 16.86 33.26
C ILE A 175 37.49 18.17 32.50
N LYS A 176 38.52 18.94 32.87
CA LYS A 176 38.84 20.23 32.24
C LYS A 176 39.09 20.06 30.73
N LYS A 177 39.94 19.11 30.35
CA LYS A 177 40.23 18.81 28.94
C LYS A 177 38.99 18.35 28.17
N ALA A 178 38.09 17.58 28.80
CA ALA A 178 36.83 17.17 28.18
C ALA A 178 35.89 18.36 27.95
N LEU A 179 35.75 19.26 28.93
CA LEU A 179 34.95 20.49 28.78
C LEU A 179 35.51 21.42 27.71
N GLU A 180 36.83 21.63 27.69
CA GLU A 180 37.51 22.41 26.64
C GLU A 180 37.29 21.80 25.24
N THR A 181 37.32 20.46 25.12
CA THR A 181 37.03 19.73 23.87
C THR A 181 35.56 19.87 23.44
N LEU A 182 34.63 20.07 24.39
CA LEU A 182 33.22 20.38 24.13
C LEU A 182 32.96 21.88 23.87
N GLY A 183 34.00 22.72 23.82
CA GLY A 183 33.88 24.18 23.65
C GLY A 183 33.43 24.93 24.92
N ILE A 184 33.36 24.26 26.07
CA ILE A 184 32.96 24.84 27.35
C ILE A 184 34.20 25.42 28.03
N SER A 185 34.35 26.75 27.98
CA SER A 185 35.47 27.46 28.60
C SER A 185 35.42 27.37 30.13
N VAL A 186 36.43 26.75 30.74
CA VAL A 186 36.52 26.57 32.20
C VAL A 186 37.14 27.82 32.85
N ASN A 187 36.27 28.76 33.22
CA ASN A 187 36.66 29.92 34.03
C ASN A 187 36.91 29.52 35.51
N LYS A 188 37.46 30.45 36.31
CA LYS A 188 37.80 30.17 37.72
C LYS A 188 36.59 29.75 38.57
N GLU A 189 35.43 30.34 38.36
CA GLU A 189 34.20 30.01 39.08
C GLU A 189 33.71 28.58 38.75
N LEU A 190 33.79 28.18 37.48
CA LEU A 190 33.46 26.84 37.02
C LEU A 190 34.49 25.81 37.53
N GLU A 191 35.77 26.15 37.56
CA GLU A 191 36.83 25.33 38.18
C GLU A 191 36.55 25.07 39.67
N GLU A 192 36.20 26.12 40.44
CA GLU A 192 35.86 26.00 41.86
C GLU A 192 34.59 25.17 42.08
N LYS A 193 33.56 25.34 41.22
CA LYS A 193 32.34 24.52 41.25
C LYS A 193 32.60 23.05 40.93
N ILE A 194 33.42 22.73 39.92
CA ILE A 194 33.79 21.34 39.58
C ILE A 194 34.56 20.71 40.76
N LYS A 195 35.61 21.37 41.26
CA LYS A 195 36.42 20.87 42.38
C LYS A 195 35.60 20.72 43.67
N GLY A 196 34.61 21.59 43.90
CA GLY A 196 33.62 21.45 44.97
C GLY A 196 32.74 20.20 44.78
N ALA A 197 32.18 20.02 43.58
CA ALA A 197 31.32 18.87 43.25
C ALA A 197 32.06 17.52 43.35
N MET A 198 33.34 17.48 42.99
CA MET A 198 34.21 16.31 43.18
C MET A 198 34.35 15.94 44.66
N LYS A 199 34.74 16.90 45.51
CA LYS A 199 34.95 16.69 46.96
C LYS A 199 33.73 16.16 47.71
N ILE A 200 32.52 16.40 47.22
CA ILE A 200 31.27 15.96 47.83
C ILE A 200 30.60 14.78 47.09
N GLY A 201 31.29 14.14 46.13
CA GLY A 201 30.77 13.00 45.38
C GLY A 201 29.60 13.31 44.44
N LYS A 202 29.41 14.59 44.05
CA LYS A 202 28.29 15.05 43.21
C LYS A 202 28.71 15.53 41.82
N LEU A 203 29.92 15.23 41.38
CA LEU A 203 30.42 15.61 40.05
C LEU A 203 29.43 15.25 38.92
N LYS A 204 28.93 14.01 38.89
CA LYS A 204 27.93 13.54 37.90
C LYS A 204 26.63 14.33 37.92
N GLN A 205 26.20 14.83 39.09
CA GLN A 205 25.03 15.70 39.23
C GLN A 205 25.33 17.13 38.73
N PHE A 206 26.53 17.64 39.00
CA PHE A 206 26.98 18.94 38.51
C PHE A 206 27.13 18.96 36.98
N LEU A 207 27.79 17.95 36.38
CA LEU A 207 27.98 17.86 34.94
C LEU A 207 26.64 17.81 34.18
N LYS A 208 25.61 17.15 34.73
CA LYS A 208 24.24 17.18 34.17
C LYS A 208 23.64 18.59 34.09
N SER A 209 24.03 19.53 34.95
CA SER A 209 23.54 20.91 34.92
C SER A 209 24.23 21.81 33.88
N LEU A 210 25.30 21.33 33.23
CA LEU A 210 25.97 22.07 32.16
C LEU A 210 25.16 21.99 30.87
N ASN A 211 25.08 23.10 30.15
CA ASN A 211 24.42 23.17 28.85
C ASN A 211 25.37 22.83 27.70
N THR A 212 24.84 22.16 26.68
CA THR A 212 25.47 21.98 25.37
C THR A 212 24.56 22.53 24.27
N GLN A 213 25.11 22.75 23.09
CA GLN A 213 24.37 23.19 21.91
C GLN A 213 23.93 21.96 21.10
N TRP A 214 22.62 21.72 21.01
CA TRP A 214 22.06 20.56 20.33
C TRP A 214 21.26 20.96 19.08
N ARG A 215 21.46 20.23 17.98
CA ARG A 215 20.75 20.47 16.72
C ARG A 215 19.43 19.69 16.68
N LEU A 216 18.32 20.38 16.43
CA LEU A 216 17.00 19.79 16.23
C LEU A 216 16.76 19.38 14.77
N LYS A 217 15.62 18.72 14.50
CA LYS A 217 15.26 18.18 13.17
C LYS A 217 15.19 19.24 12.06
N ASP A 218 14.83 20.46 12.41
CA ASP A 218 14.74 21.63 11.51
C ASP A 218 16.09 22.30 11.25
N ASN A 219 17.18 21.78 11.83
CA ASN A 219 18.53 22.36 11.89
C ASN A 219 18.65 23.61 12.77
N SER A 220 17.62 23.99 13.54
CA SER A 220 17.80 24.93 14.64
C SER A 220 18.75 24.34 15.70
N VAL A 221 19.45 25.21 16.43
CA VAL A 221 20.37 24.81 17.49
C VAL A 221 19.89 25.44 18.80
N VAL A 222 19.72 24.60 19.82
CA VAL A 222 19.19 25.01 21.13
C VAL A 222 20.17 24.69 22.25
N PRO A 223 20.31 25.56 23.27
CA PRO A 223 20.95 25.18 24.52
C PRO A 223 20.05 24.18 25.26
N ILE A 224 20.63 23.06 25.70
CA ILE A 224 19.95 22.04 26.48
C ILE A 224 20.92 21.46 27.51
N SER A 225 20.46 21.11 28.71
CA SER A 225 21.36 20.55 29.71
C SER A 225 21.74 19.11 29.36
N LEU A 226 22.95 18.71 29.77
CA LEU A 226 23.42 17.34 29.67
C LEU A 226 22.54 16.37 30.50
N GLY A 227 21.80 16.87 31.50
CA GLY A 227 20.75 16.13 32.21
C GLY A 227 19.52 15.89 31.35
N ASP A 228 18.99 16.92 30.69
CA ASP A 228 17.75 16.85 29.91
C ASP A 228 17.93 15.99 28.66
N LEU A 229 19.09 16.03 28.01
CA LEU A 229 19.40 15.11 26.90
C LEU A 229 19.30 13.63 27.28
N ASN A 230 19.63 13.28 28.53
CA ASN A 230 19.42 11.91 29.02
C ASN A 230 17.93 11.61 29.25
N GLN A 231 17.10 12.58 29.64
CA GLN A 231 15.67 12.40 29.83
C GLN A 231 14.92 12.29 28.50
N VAL A 232 15.31 13.08 27.50
CA VAL A 232 14.85 12.97 26.11
C VAL A 232 15.16 11.57 25.57
N TYR A 233 16.41 11.10 25.73
CA TYR A 233 16.82 9.78 25.27
C TYR A 233 16.11 8.63 26.01
N PHE A 234 16.00 8.72 27.34
CA PHE A 234 15.27 7.74 28.14
C PHE A 234 13.78 7.67 27.77
N SER A 235 13.15 8.83 27.53
CA SER A 235 11.74 8.90 27.12
C SER A 235 11.51 8.35 25.71
N TRP A 236 12.48 8.51 24.80
CA TRP A 236 12.48 7.82 23.51
C TRP A 236 12.67 6.30 23.66
N ILE A 237 13.56 5.81 24.53
CA ILE A 237 13.68 4.37 24.83
C ILE A 237 12.34 3.81 25.34
N LEU A 238 11.64 4.53 26.22
CA LEU A 238 10.31 4.12 26.69
C LEU A 238 9.28 4.08 25.55
N ARG A 239 9.32 5.02 24.59
CA ARG A 239 8.50 4.98 23.36
C ARG A 239 8.78 3.71 22.54
N VAL A 240 10.05 3.36 22.35
CA VAL A 240 10.50 2.16 21.63
C VAL A 240 9.99 0.89 22.31
N ILE A 241 10.19 0.75 23.62
CA ILE A 241 9.75 -0.42 24.40
C ILE A 241 8.23 -0.55 24.38
N ALA A 242 7.49 0.55 24.57
CA ALA A 242 6.03 0.55 24.48
C ALA A 242 5.53 0.09 23.09
N ALA A 243 6.17 0.57 22.02
CA ALA A 243 5.84 0.16 20.66
C ALA A 243 6.15 -1.32 20.38
N GLN A 244 7.29 -1.84 20.88
CA GLN A 244 7.64 -3.26 20.77
C GLN A 244 6.67 -4.16 21.55
N ASN A 245 6.26 -3.76 22.74
CA ASN A 245 5.25 -4.46 23.55
C ASN A 245 3.89 -4.51 22.82
N LYS A 246 3.44 -3.38 22.26
CA LYS A 246 2.23 -3.29 21.43
C LYS A 246 2.31 -4.18 20.19
N TYR A 247 3.40 -4.10 19.42
CA TYR A 247 3.60 -4.97 18.25
C TYR A 247 3.60 -6.46 18.63
N THR A 248 4.14 -6.82 19.79
CA THR A 248 4.12 -8.19 20.32
C THR A 248 2.70 -8.65 20.68
N ALA A 249 1.88 -7.79 21.27
CA ALA A 249 0.47 -8.05 21.54
C ALA A 249 -0.35 -8.21 20.24
N ILE A 250 -0.15 -7.32 19.28
CA ILE A 250 -0.76 -7.38 17.93
C ILE A 250 -0.34 -8.67 17.20
N THR A 251 0.93 -9.06 17.28
CA THR A 251 1.44 -10.30 16.65
C THR A 251 0.78 -11.56 17.25
N LYS A 252 0.48 -11.55 18.56
CA LYS A 252 -0.33 -12.61 19.20
C LYS A 252 -1.76 -12.61 18.66
N LYS A 253 -2.46 -11.46 18.66
CA LYS A 253 -3.81 -11.33 18.06
C LYS A 253 -3.84 -11.90 16.63
N ILE A 254 -2.90 -11.51 15.77
CA ILE A 254 -2.82 -11.97 14.36
C ILE A 254 -2.61 -13.49 14.25
N ARG A 255 -1.83 -14.10 15.14
CA ARG A 255 -1.65 -15.56 15.17
C ARG A 255 -2.95 -16.27 15.55
N ASP A 256 -3.69 -15.72 16.51
CA ASP A 256 -4.78 -16.39 17.22
C ASP A 256 -6.17 -16.25 16.57
N VAL A 257 -6.36 -15.31 15.63
CA VAL A 257 -7.63 -15.15 14.87
C VAL A 257 -7.78 -16.15 13.71
N GLU A 258 -9.02 -16.43 13.31
CA GLU A 258 -9.34 -17.44 12.28
C GLU A 258 -9.81 -16.84 10.96
N THR A 259 -10.36 -15.61 10.97
CA THR A 259 -10.98 -14.99 9.79
C THR A 259 -10.28 -13.70 9.33
N VAL A 260 -10.50 -13.34 8.06
CA VAL A 260 -10.07 -12.05 7.50
C VAL A 260 -10.70 -10.87 8.26
N LYS A 261 -11.99 -10.95 8.57
CA LYS A 261 -12.73 -9.86 9.24
C LYS A 261 -12.15 -9.54 10.62
N GLU A 262 -11.67 -10.55 11.35
CA GLU A 262 -10.98 -10.35 12.62
C GLU A 262 -9.60 -9.71 12.42
N LEU A 263 -8.84 -10.10 11.39
CA LEU A 263 -7.57 -9.44 11.04
C LEU A 263 -7.77 -7.96 10.67
N GLU A 264 -8.79 -7.66 9.88
CA GLU A 264 -9.16 -6.30 9.47
C GLU A 264 -9.58 -5.44 10.67
N ALA A 265 -10.22 -6.04 11.68
CA ALA A 265 -10.57 -5.40 12.95
C ALA A 265 -9.41 -5.28 13.96
N ILE A 266 -8.21 -5.81 13.67
CA ILE A 266 -7.02 -5.49 14.46
C ILE A 266 -6.58 -4.08 14.07
N GLU A 267 -6.80 -3.14 14.97
CA GLU A 267 -6.26 -1.80 14.87
C GLU A 267 -4.94 -1.65 15.65
N TRP A 268 -4.36 -0.47 15.55
CA TRP A 268 -3.30 -0.03 16.45
C TRP A 268 -3.81 1.12 17.30
N GLU A 269 -3.88 0.85 18.60
CA GLU A 269 -4.15 1.82 19.69
C GLU A 269 -2.81 2.31 20.28
#